data_AF-A0A7J6L8S0-F1
#
_entry.id   AF-A0A7J6L8S0-F1
#
_cell.length_a   1.000
_cell.length_b   1.000
_cell.length_c   1.000
_cell.angle_alpha   90.00
_cell.angle_beta   90.00
_cell.angle_gamma   90.00
#
_symmetry.space_group_name_H-M   'P 1'
#
loop_
_entity.id
_entity.type
_entity.pdbx_description
1 polymer ?
#
loop_
_entity_poly.entity_id
_entity_poly.type
_entity_poly.pdbx_seq_one_letter_code
_entity_poly.pdbx_strand_id
1 'polypeptide(L)'
;MVVLILGFASFLLSLFIIPLYKHRNTMVFLDKCCIPQNDPIAKSYGISRLADYLHVSNKLLILWWCVYELAVFLRTHKKEDLILVNMNHLKLCVSLMLLQWFGILIQRLEAYLFGSVKPNMVCGYALALASAFSIGLGAFRCGEDWQKSSFRVKSFSVRRSKCSSLADYNTLKDRITAMRLRITFAVCFAAYSGSTYMICGYRLFGCSAIHCTQAR
;
A
#
# COMPACT_ATOMS: atom_id res chain seq x y z
N MET A 1 -32.62 3.23 15.56
CA MET A 1 -32.98 3.08 14.13
C MET A 1 -31.98 3.76 13.20
N VAL A 2 -31.63 5.04 13.41
CA VAL A 2 -30.65 5.79 12.58
C VAL A 2 -29.28 5.11 12.44
N VAL A 3 -28.71 4.61 13.55
CA VAL A 3 -27.42 3.88 13.54
C VAL A 3 -27.45 2.62 12.67
N LEU A 4 -28.61 1.97 12.61
CA LEU A 4 -28.82 0.72 11.86
C LEU A 4 -28.86 0.99 10.36
N ILE A 5 -29.54 2.06 9.97
CA ILE A 5 -29.63 2.52 8.57
C ILE A 5 -28.24 2.97 8.07
N LEU A 6 -27.49 3.73 8.89
CA LEU A 6 -26.15 4.20 8.53
C LEU A 6 -25.15 3.04 8.37
N GLY A 7 -25.14 2.06 9.28
CA GLY A 7 -24.24 0.92 9.17
C GLY A 7 -24.60 -0.01 8.00
N PHE A 8 -25.89 -0.19 7.71
CA PHE A 8 -26.33 -0.97 6.55
C PHE A 8 -26.00 -0.27 5.23
N ALA A 9 -26.20 1.05 5.14
CA ALA A 9 -25.80 1.83 3.98
C ALA A 9 -24.29 1.75 3.74
N SER A 10 -23.48 1.85 4.80
CA SER A 10 -22.02 1.67 4.74
C SER A 10 -21.62 0.28 4.23
N PHE A 11 -22.27 -0.78 4.73
CA PHE A 11 -22.03 -2.15 4.31
C PHE A 11 -22.32 -2.34 2.81
N LEU A 12 -23.48 -1.86 2.33
CA LEU A 12 -23.82 -1.93 0.91
C LEU A 12 -22.84 -1.11 0.05
N LEU A 13 -22.47 0.10 0.49
CA LEU A 13 -21.52 0.93 -0.23
C LEU A 13 -20.17 0.21 -0.40
N SER A 14 -19.69 -0.48 0.64
CA SER A 14 -18.46 -1.27 0.57
C SER A 14 -18.58 -2.46 -0.41
N LEU A 15 -19.72 -3.17 -0.42
CA LEU A 15 -19.94 -4.31 -1.29
C LEU A 15 -20.04 -3.93 -2.77
N PHE A 16 -20.60 -2.76 -3.10
CA PHE A 16 -20.80 -2.35 -4.49
C PHE A 16 -19.65 -1.51 -5.05
N ILE A 17 -18.96 -0.70 -4.25
CA ILE A 17 -17.84 0.14 -4.76
C ILE A 17 -16.56 -0.67 -4.97
N ILE A 18 -16.28 -1.66 -4.12
CA ILE A 18 -15.03 -2.44 -4.20
C ILE A 18 -14.92 -3.29 -5.48
N PRO A 19 -15.94 -4.05 -5.94
CA PRO A 19 -15.82 -4.90 -7.13
C PRO A 19 -15.88 -4.15 -8.47
N LEU A 20 -16.35 -2.89 -8.49
CA LEU A 20 -16.40 -2.10 -9.73
C LEU A 20 -15.02 -1.62 -10.21
N TYR A 21 -13.99 -1.68 -9.35
CA TYR A 21 -12.64 -1.27 -9.70
C TYR A 21 -11.87 -2.41 -10.38
N LYS A 22 -12.14 -2.62 -11.68
CA LYS A 22 -11.45 -3.61 -12.51
C LYS A 22 -9.98 -3.21 -12.70
N HIS A 23 -9.07 -3.90 -12.01
CA HIS A 23 -7.63 -3.62 -12.12
C HIS A 23 -7.08 -4.10 -13.47
N ARG A 24 -6.46 -3.20 -14.25
CA ARG A 24 -5.70 -3.59 -15.45
C ARG A 24 -4.35 -4.19 -15.06
N ASN A 25 -4.05 -5.39 -15.58
CA ASN A 25 -2.77 -6.08 -15.43
C ASN A 25 -1.62 -5.24 -16.00
N THR A 26 -0.86 -4.58 -15.14
CA THR A 26 0.31 -3.80 -15.53
C THR A 26 1.47 -4.14 -14.61
N MET A 27 2.64 -4.38 -15.19
CA MET A 27 3.85 -4.57 -14.40
C MET A 27 4.25 -3.25 -13.75
N VAL A 28 4.65 -3.33 -12.48
CA VAL A 28 4.88 -2.18 -11.62
C VAL A 28 6.30 -2.26 -11.09
N PHE A 29 7.07 -1.19 -11.22
CA PHE A 29 8.33 -1.02 -10.52
C PHE A 29 8.08 -0.21 -9.23
N LEU A 30 8.54 -0.73 -8.10
CA LEU A 30 8.46 -0.05 -6.80
C LEU A 30 9.77 0.69 -6.58
N ASP A 31 9.73 2.02 -6.66
CA ASP A 31 10.92 2.82 -6.38
C ASP A 31 11.22 2.80 -4.87
N LYS A 32 12.38 2.24 -4.53
CA LYS A 32 13.01 2.33 -3.21
C LYS A 32 14.47 2.76 -3.35
N CYS A 33 14.77 3.55 -4.37
CA CYS A 33 16.03 4.25 -4.49
C CYS A 33 15.95 5.48 -3.58
N CYS A 34 16.26 5.29 -2.30
CA CYS A 34 16.39 6.40 -1.37
C CYS A 34 17.49 7.34 -1.88
N ILE A 35 17.11 8.50 -2.41
CA ILE A 35 18.04 9.55 -2.79
C ILE A 35 18.65 10.13 -1.50
N PRO A 36 19.98 10.19 -1.36
CA PRO A 36 20.63 10.79 -0.21
C PRO A 36 20.10 12.21 0.01
N GLN A 37 19.61 12.52 1.22
CA GLN A 37 19.09 13.87 1.51
C GLN A 37 20.16 14.80 2.07
N ASN A 38 21.20 14.24 2.70
CA ASN A 38 22.22 15.01 3.43
C ASN A 38 23.44 15.37 2.58
N ASP A 39 23.61 14.74 1.41
CA ASP A 39 24.72 14.99 0.50
C ASP A 39 24.17 15.55 -0.82
N PRO A 40 24.40 16.85 -1.12
CA PRO A 40 23.86 17.49 -2.31
C PRO A 40 24.43 16.91 -3.62
N ILE A 41 25.67 16.40 -3.60
CA ILE A 41 26.30 15.81 -4.78
C ILE A 41 25.70 14.42 -5.02
N ALA A 42 25.65 13.57 -3.99
CA ALA A 42 25.01 12.26 -4.15
C ALA A 42 23.50 12.36 -4.45
N LYS A 43 22.84 13.42 -3.95
CA LYS A 43 21.46 13.75 -4.29
C LYS A 43 21.30 14.06 -5.78
N SER A 44 22.14 14.93 -6.34
CA SER A 44 22.06 15.29 -7.76
C SER A 44 22.32 14.09 -8.68
N TYR A 45 23.30 13.24 -8.35
CA TYR A 45 23.52 11.98 -9.06
C TYR A 45 22.33 11.02 -8.97
N GLY A 46 21.71 10.89 -7.79
CA GLY A 46 20.51 10.07 -7.59
C GLY A 46 19.34 10.56 -8.44
N ILE A 47 19.09 11.88 -8.43
CA ILE A 47 18.05 12.55 -9.23
C ILE A 47 18.26 12.33 -10.73
N SER A 48 19.50 12.49 -11.21
CA SER A 48 19.85 12.29 -12.64
C SER A 48 19.62 10.84 -13.07
N ARG A 49 20.12 9.87 -12.30
CA ARG A 49 19.96 8.45 -12.62
C ARG A 49 18.51 7.99 -12.59
N LEU A 50 17.72 8.54 -11.67
CA LEU A 50 16.29 8.27 -11.61
C LEU A 50 15.58 8.83 -12.86
N ALA A 51 15.97 10.02 -13.33
CA ALA A 51 15.43 10.59 -14.56
C ALA A 51 15.77 9.74 -15.79
N ASP A 52 17.01 9.28 -15.91
CA ASP A 52 17.43 8.38 -17.01
C ASP A 52 16.63 7.07 -17.01
N TYR A 53 16.40 6.51 -15.81
CA TYR A 53 15.59 5.32 -15.65
C TYR A 53 14.12 5.54 -16.04
N LEU A 54 13.54 6.66 -15.62
CA LEU A 54 12.17 7.03 -16.00
C LEU A 54 12.04 7.25 -17.51
N HIS A 55 13.07 7.77 -18.17
CA HIS A 55 13.08 7.99 -19.62
C HIS A 55 13.00 6.67 -20.42
N VAL A 56 13.53 5.56 -19.90
CA VAL A 56 13.48 4.25 -20.58
C VAL A 56 12.29 3.38 -20.13
N SER A 57 11.49 3.85 -19.18
CA SER A 57 10.39 3.10 -18.59
C SER A 57 9.09 3.33 -19.36
N ASN A 58 8.47 2.27 -19.88
CA ASN A 58 7.23 2.43 -20.68
C ASN A 58 6.01 2.87 -19.86
N LYS A 59 5.97 2.59 -18.56
CA LYS A 59 4.83 2.89 -17.68
C LYS A 59 5.31 3.24 -16.28
N LEU A 60 4.62 4.17 -15.63
CA LEU A 60 4.88 4.55 -14.24
C LEU A 60 3.64 4.29 -13.39
N LEU A 61 3.80 3.53 -12.31
CA LEU A 61 2.79 3.43 -11.26
C LEU A 61 3.19 4.34 -10.10
N ILE A 62 2.26 5.17 -9.64
CA ILE A 62 2.48 6.02 -8.46
C ILE A 62 1.54 5.56 -7.36
N LEU A 63 2.12 5.18 -6.21
CA LEU A 63 1.35 4.86 -5.00
C LEU A 63 0.92 6.13 -4.24
N TRP A 64 1.84 7.07 -3.98
CA TRP A 64 1.56 8.31 -3.23
C TRP A 64 2.82 9.19 -3.12
N TRP A 65 2.70 10.51 -3.38
CA TRP A 65 3.70 11.59 -3.22
C TRP A 65 5.00 11.61 -4.05
N CYS A 66 5.12 10.80 -5.10
CA CYS A 66 6.25 10.86 -6.04
C CYS A 66 6.10 12.02 -7.05
N VAL A 67 6.10 13.29 -6.57
CA VAL A 67 5.86 14.48 -7.42
C VAL A 67 6.99 14.68 -8.43
N TYR A 68 8.25 14.41 -8.04
CA TYR A 68 9.40 14.55 -8.92
C TYR A 68 9.34 13.52 -10.06
N GLU A 69 9.14 12.24 -9.72
CA GLU A 69 9.06 11.14 -10.68
C GLU A 69 7.87 11.34 -11.63
N LEU A 70 6.74 11.81 -11.09
CA LEU A 70 5.57 12.18 -11.89
C LEU A 70 5.91 13.29 -12.90
N ALA A 71 6.57 14.36 -12.44
CA ALA A 71 6.91 15.49 -13.30
C ALA A 71 7.89 15.09 -14.41
N VAL A 72 8.92 14.32 -14.10
CA VAL A 72 9.91 13.84 -15.07
C VAL A 72 9.26 12.86 -16.07
N PHE A 73 8.40 11.97 -15.58
CA PHE A 73 7.72 11.00 -16.44
C PHE A 73 6.72 11.69 -17.38
N LEU A 74 5.88 12.61 -16.89
CA LEU A 74 4.94 13.37 -17.71
C LEU A 74 5.62 14.29 -18.75
N ARG A 75 6.90 14.63 -18.55
CA ARG A 75 7.68 15.38 -19.54
C ARG A 75 8.12 14.52 -20.73
N THR A 76 8.32 13.22 -20.52
CA THR A 76 8.87 12.29 -21.52
C THR A 76 7.83 11.31 -22.07
N HIS A 77 6.72 11.11 -21.37
CA HIS A 77 5.69 10.12 -21.68
C HIS A 77 4.29 10.72 -21.72
N LYS A 78 3.35 10.00 -22.35
CA LYS A 78 1.94 10.39 -22.38
C LYS A 78 1.27 10.10 -21.05
N LYS A 79 0.21 10.87 -20.73
CA LYS A 79 -0.59 10.67 -19.52
C LYS A 79 -1.24 9.27 -19.44
N GLU A 80 -1.46 8.61 -20.57
CA GLU A 80 -2.03 7.25 -20.66
C GLU A 80 -1.11 6.15 -20.11
N ASP A 81 0.20 6.41 -20.07
CA ASP A 81 1.21 5.48 -19.55
C ASP A 81 1.39 5.60 -18.03
N LEU A 82 0.74 6.61 -17.43
CA LEU A 82 0.69 6.83 -15.99
C LEU A 82 -0.45 6.03 -15.36
N ILE A 83 -0.13 5.28 -14.32
CA ILE A 83 -1.10 4.53 -13.53
C ILE A 83 -1.08 5.07 -12.11
N LEU A 84 -2.14 5.76 -11.72
CA LEU A 84 -2.30 6.27 -10.36
C LEU A 84 -3.03 5.20 -9.53
N VAL A 85 -2.38 4.73 -8.46
CA VAL A 85 -3.06 3.86 -7.49
C VAL A 85 -3.99 4.74 -6.67
N ASN A 86 -5.29 4.47 -6.78
CA ASN A 86 -6.27 5.20 -6.03
C ASN A 86 -6.25 4.75 -4.55
N MET A 87 -5.60 5.55 -3.70
CA MET A 87 -5.57 5.32 -2.25
C MET A 87 -6.91 5.57 -1.55
N ASN A 88 -7.95 6.00 -2.27
CA ASN A 88 -9.28 6.23 -1.68
C ASN A 88 -9.87 4.95 -1.07
N HIS A 89 -9.55 3.77 -1.59
CA HIS A 89 -10.00 2.50 -1.00
C HIS A 89 -9.41 2.28 0.40
N LEU A 90 -8.12 2.53 0.57
CA LEU A 90 -7.49 2.41 1.88
C LEU A 90 -8.06 3.44 2.87
N LYS A 91 -8.25 4.68 2.42
CA LYS A 91 -8.87 5.73 3.23
C LYS A 91 -10.30 5.38 3.65
N LEU A 92 -11.09 4.83 2.73
CA LEU A 92 -12.45 4.37 3.00
C LEU A 92 -12.45 3.21 3.99
N CYS A 93 -11.61 2.19 3.81
CA CYS A 93 -11.52 1.08 4.75
C CYS A 93 -11.14 1.56 6.16
N VAL A 94 -10.14 2.44 6.27
CA VAL A 94 -9.70 3.01 7.56
C VAL A 94 -10.81 3.87 8.19
N SER A 95 -11.51 4.70 7.42
CA SER A 95 -12.59 5.52 7.96
C SER A 95 -13.77 4.67 8.44
N LEU A 96 -14.11 3.60 7.73
CA LEU A 96 -15.13 2.65 8.14
C LEU A 96 -14.74 1.90 9.43
N MET A 97 -13.47 1.49 9.55
CA MET A 97 -12.96 0.89 10.79
C MET A 97 -13.06 1.86 11.97
N LEU A 98 -12.68 3.12 11.79
CA LEU A 98 -12.78 4.14 12.83
C LEU A 98 -14.23 4.38 13.24
N LEU A 99 -15.14 4.54 12.27
CA LEU A 99 -16.57 4.74 12.54
C LEU A 99 -17.16 3.55 13.31
N GLN A 100 -16.76 2.33 12.97
CA GLN A 100 -17.18 1.13 13.68
C GLN A 100 -16.67 1.11 15.13
N TRP A 101 -15.40 1.45 15.36
CA TRP A 101 -14.83 1.56 16.71
C TRP A 101 -15.57 2.59 17.57
N PHE A 102 -15.87 3.77 17.01
CA PHE A 102 -16.68 4.78 17.70
C PHE A 102 -18.08 4.27 18.03
N GLY A 103 -18.73 3.55 17.12
CA GLY A 103 -20.04 2.94 17.37
C GLY A 103 -20.02 1.95 18.54
N ILE A 104 -18.98 1.11 18.64
CA ILE A 104 -18.81 0.17 19.76
C ILE A 104 -18.59 0.93 21.08
N LEU A 105 -17.79 1.99 21.08
CA LEU A 105 -17.54 2.80 22.28
C LEU A 105 -18.82 3.47 22.79
N ILE A 106 -19.63 4.03 21.90
CA ILE A 106 -20.92 4.65 22.26
C ILE A 106 -21.86 3.61 22.89
N GLN A 107 -21.96 2.43 22.30
CA GLN A 107 -22.80 1.35 22.85
C GLN A 107 -22.33 0.90 24.24
N ARG A 108 -21.01 0.82 24.46
CA ARG A 108 -20.45 0.49 25.79
C ARG A 108 -20.74 1.58 26.82
N LEU A 109 -20.62 2.84 26.43
CA LEU A 109 -20.94 3.97 27.29
C LEU A 109 -22.43 3.98 27.67
N GLU A 110 -23.34 3.74 26.72
CA GLU A 110 -24.77 3.63 27.00
C GLU A 110 -25.07 2.47 27.97
N ALA A 111 -24.46 1.30 27.77
CA ALA A 111 -24.62 0.17 28.68
C ALA A 111 -24.18 0.50 30.11
N TYR A 112 -23.07 1.22 30.24
CA TYR A 112 -22.55 1.67 31.53
C TYR A 112 -23.48 2.68 32.21
N LEU A 113 -24.01 3.66 31.45
CA LEU A 113 -24.87 4.71 32.00
C LEU A 113 -26.26 4.23 32.40
N PHE A 114 -26.85 3.27 31.69
CA PHE A 114 -28.25 2.87 31.89
C PHE A 114 -28.45 1.53 32.60
N GLY A 115 -27.39 0.77 32.88
CA GLY A 115 -27.43 -0.46 33.70
C GLY A 115 -28.23 -1.64 33.15
N SER A 116 -29.03 -1.45 32.09
CA SER A 116 -29.86 -2.47 31.45
C SER A 116 -29.57 -2.57 29.96
N VAL A 117 -29.29 -3.79 29.51
CA VAL A 117 -29.10 -4.12 28.09
C VAL A 117 -30.46 -4.07 27.39
N LYS A 118 -30.71 -2.99 26.64
CA LYS A 118 -31.92 -2.88 25.81
C LYS A 118 -31.79 -3.80 24.59
N PRO A 119 -32.89 -4.39 24.08
CA PRO A 119 -32.87 -5.25 22.88
C PRO A 119 -32.25 -4.56 21.66
N ASN A 120 -32.26 -3.23 21.62
CA ASN A 120 -31.59 -2.41 20.61
C ASN A 120 -30.07 -2.64 20.54
N MET A 121 -29.43 -3.11 21.62
CA MET A 121 -28.00 -3.47 21.64
C MET A 121 -27.71 -4.72 20.82
N VAL A 122 -28.62 -5.70 20.78
CA VAL A 122 -28.43 -6.93 19.99
C VAL A 122 -28.30 -6.60 18.50
N CYS A 123 -29.13 -5.68 18.01
CA CYS A 123 -29.01 -5.16 16.64
C CYS A 123 -27.67 -4.43 16.40
N GLY A 124 -27.17 -3.69 17.40
CA GLY A 124 -25.87 -3.04 17.33
C GLY A 124 -24.71 -4.03 17.14
N TYR A 125 -24.71 -5.13 17.89
CA TYR A 125 -23.71 -6.19 17.76
C TYR A 125 -23.80 -6.94 16.44
N ALA A 126 -25.01 -7.27 15.97
CA ALA A 126 -25.20 -7.93 14.67
C ALA A 126 -24.66 -7.08 13.52
N LEU A 127 -24.89 -5.76 13.56
CA LEU A 127 -24.37 -4.82 12.57
C LEU A 127 -22.85 -4.65 12.63
N ALA A 128 -22.27 -4.68 13.85
CA ALA A 128 -20.84 -4.67 14.05
C ALA A 128 -20.18 -5.93 13.46
N LEU A 129 -20.80 -7.10 13.61
CA LEU A 129 -20.31 -8.34 12.99
C LEU A 129 -20.41 -8.30 11.46
N ALA A 130 -21.53 -7.81 10.90
CA ALA A 130 -21.70 -7.68 9.45
C ALA A 130 -20.69 -6.71 8.83
N SER A 131 -20.43 -5.57 9.48
CA SER A 131 -19.42 -4.61 9.03
C SER A 131 -17.99 -5.17 9.16
N ALA A 132 -17.67 -5.85 10.26
CA ALA A 132 -16.39 -6.53 10.42
C ALA A 132 -16.16 -7.59 9.32
N PHE A 133 -17.19 -8.35 8.96
CA PHE A 133 -17.13 -9.32 7.87
C PHE A 133 -16.85 -8.67 6.51
N SER A 134 -17.52 -7.56 6.18
CA SER A 134 -17.25 -6.81 4.95
C SER A 134 -15.84 -6.21 4.90
N ILE A 135 -15.35 -5.68 6.03
CA ILE A 135 -13.96 -5.21 6.13
C ILE A 135 -13.00 -6.37 5.94
N GLY A 136 -13.29 -7.54 6.53
CA GLY A 136 -12.51 -8.77 6.34
C GLY A 136 -12.46 -9.21 4.87
N LEU A 137 -13.59 -9.19 4.15
CA LEU A 137 -13.64 -9.49 2.72
C LEU A 137 -12.87 -8.45 1.88
N GLY A 138 -13.00 -7.16 2.22
CA GLY A 138 -12.24 -6.09 1.59
C GLY A 138 -10.73 -6.25 1.80
N ALA A 139 -10.31 -6.58 3.02
CA ALA A 139 -8.92 -6.87 3.36
C ALA A 139 -8.41 -8.13 2.66
N PHE A 140 -9.22 -9.18 2.55
CA PHE A 140 -8.88 -10.40 1.82
C PHE A 140 -8.64 -10.12 0.33
N ARG A 141 -9.54 -9.37 -0.32
CA ARG A 141 -9.37 -8.94 -1.72
C ARG A 141 -8.15 -8.05 -1.90
N CYS A 142 -7.92 -7.11 -0.98
CA CYS A 142 -6.71 -6.29 -0.97
C CYS A 142 -5.45 -7.15 -0.79
N GLY A 143 -5.55 -8.24 -0.02
CA GLY A 143 -4.50 -9.23 0.17
C GLY A 143 -4.19 -10.00 -1.11
N GLU A 144 -5.19 -10.39 -1.90
CA GLU A 144 -4.98 -11.00 -3.22
C GLU A 144 -4.25 -10.03 -4.18
N ASP A 145 -4.64 -8.76 -4.19
CA ASP A 145 -3.98 -7.74 -5.03
C ASP A 145 -2.54 -7.48 -4.57
N TRP A 146 -2.31 -7.48 -3.26
CA TRP A 146 -0.98 -7.44 -2.67
C TRP A 146 -0.16 -8.68 -3.08
N GLN A 147 -0.75 -9.87 -3.03
CA GLN A 147 -0.08 -11.10 -3.42
C GLN A 147 0.29 -11.09 -4.90
N LYS A 148 -0.62 -10.67 -5.79
CA LYS A 148 -0.33 -10.47 -7.23
C LYS A 148 0.79 -9.46 -7.45
N SER A 149 0.79 -8.36 -6.70
CA SER A 149 1.85 -7.35 -6.74
C SER A 149 3.18 -7.91 -6.25
N SER A 150 3.18 -8.70 -5.18
CA SER A 150 4.37 -9.38 -4.65
C SER A 150 4.94 -10.40 -5.65
N PHE A 151 4.06 -11.12 -6.35
CA PHE A 151 4.45 -12.05 -7.40
C PHE A 151 5.10 -11.32 -8.57
N ARG A 152 4.60 -10.14 -8.96
CA ARG A 152 5.22 -9.29 -9.99
C ARG A 152 6.59 -8.78 -9.57
N VAL A 153 6.78 -8.41 -8.30
CA VAL A 153 8.10 -8.03 -7.78
C VAL A 153 9.06 -9.23 -7.79
N LYS A 154 8.56 -10.45 -7.52
CA LYS A 154 9.34 -11.68 -7.61
C LYS A 154 9.69 -12.05 -9.06
N SER A 155 8.79 -11.79 -10.02
CA SER A 155 9.03 -12.08 -11.44
C SER A 155 9.88 -11.01 -12.15
N PHE A 156 10.06 -9.84 -11.54
CA PHE A 156 10.97 -8.82 -12.04
C PHE A 156 12.40 -9.36 -12.14
N SER A 157 12.94 -9.42 -13.36
CA SER A 157 14.29 -9.92 -13.61
C SER A 157 15.24 -8.75 -13.88
N VAL A 158 16.23 -8.59 -13.01
CA VAL A 158 17.31 -7.58 -13.15
C VAL A 158 18.08 -7.79 -14.45
N ARG A 159 18.15 -9.03 -14.97
CA ARG A 159 18.83 -9.31 -16.25
C ARG A 159 18.18 -8.61 -17.44
N ARG A 160 16.89 -8.25 -17.36
CA ARG A 160 16.15 -7.56 -18.43
C ARG A 160 16.15 -6.04 -18.27
N SER A 161 16.64 -5.49 -17.15
CA SER A 161 16.73 -4.04 -16.99
C SER A 161 17.96 -3.49 -17.69
N LYS A 162 17.76 -2.50 -18.57
CA LYS A 162 18.85 -1.70 -19.15
C LYS A 162 19.40 -0.78 -18.08
N CYS A 163 20.63 -1.03 -17.63
CA CYS A 163 21.34 -0.14 -16.71
C CYS A 163 22.36 0.67 -17.53
N SER A 164 22.57 1.94 -17.17
CA SER A 164 23.57 2.79 -17.81
C SER A 164 25.01 2.34 -17.51
N SER A 165 25.23 1.71 -16.35
CA SER A 165 26.53 1.19 -15.93
C SER A 165 26.45 -0.18 -15.24
N LEU A 166 27.57 -0.92 -15.23
CA LEU A 166 27.69 -2.20 -14.54
C LEU A 166 27.62 -2.06 -13.01
N ALA A 167 28.14 -0.96 -12.47
CA ALA A 167 28.05 -0.66 -11.03
C ALA A 167 26.59 -0.48 -10.57
N ASP A 168 25.78 0.17 -11.40
CA ASP A 168 24.35 0.36 -11.13
C ASP A 168 23.58 -0.95 -11.19
N TYR A 169 23.93 -1.81 -12.15
CA TYR A 169 23.38 -3.16 -12.24
C TYR A 169 23.64 -3.97 -10.96
N ASN A 170 24.87 -3.95 -10.43
CA ASN A 170 25.22 -4.67 -9.21
C ASN A 170 24.48 -4.11 -7.99
N THR A 171 24.44 -2.79 -7.85
CA THR A 171 23.70 -2.12 -6.75
C THR A 171 22.20 -2.44 -6.80
N LEU A 172 21.62 -2.43 -8.00
CA LEU A 172 20.21 -2.76 -8.22
C LEU A 172 19.93 -4.23 -7.87
N LYS A 173 20.81 -5.15 -8.29
CA LYS A 173 20.73 -6.58 -7.99
C LYS A 173 20.74 -6.86 -6.49
N ASP A 174 21.63 -6.22 -5.74
CA ASP A 174 21.74 -6.40 -4.29
C ASP A 174 20.51 -5.87 -3.56
N ARG A 175 20.02 -4.67 -3.94
CA ARG A 175 18.82 -4.07 -3.35
C ARG A 175 17.56 -4.89 -3.63
N ILE A 176 17.39 -5.41 -4.84
CA ILE A 176 16.26 -6.27 -5.18
C ILE A 176 16.32 -7.58 -4.40
N THR A 177 17.51 -8.17 -4.24
CA THR A 177 17.71 -9.38 -3.44
C THR A 177 17.35 -9.14 -1.97
N ALA A 178 17.83 -8.04 -1.39
CA ALA A 178 17.48 -7.63 -0.03
C ALA A 178 15.97 -7.33 0.12
N MET A 179 15.33 -6.70 -0.87
CA MET A 179 13.90 -6.44 -0.87
C MET A 179 13.09 -7.74 -0.92
N ARG A 180 13.47 -8.70 -1.77
CA ARG A 180 12.82 -10.02 -1.86
C ARG A 180 12.87 -10.78 -0.54
N LEU A 181 14.00 -10.71 0.17
CA LEU A 181 14.14 -11.30 1.51
C LEU A 181 13.17 -10.65 2.50
N ARG A 182 13.08 -9.31 2.53
CA ARG A 182 12.16 -8.58 3.43
C ARG A 182 10.69 -8.85 3.13
N ILE A 183 10.30 -8.90 1.85
CA ILE A 183 8.93 -9.23 1.44
C ILE A 183 8.58 -10.66 1.86
N THR A 184 9.50 -11.61 1.63
CA THR A 184 9.29 -13.01 2.02
C THR A 184 9.12 -13.14 3.53
N PHE A 185 9.95 -12.44 4.31
CA PHE A 185 9.84 -12.39 5.77
C PHE A 185 8.52 -11.80 6.24
N ALA A 186 8.08 -10.67 5.66
CA ALA A 186 6.81 -10.04 6.02
C ALA A 186 5.58 -10.93 5.72
N VAL A 187 5.60 -11.65 4.59
CA VAL A 187 4.53 -12.60 4.24
C VAL A 187 4.53 -13.81 5.18
N CYS A 188 5.69 -14.38 5.51
CA CYS A 188 5.79 -15.47 6.47
C CYS A 188 5.35 -15.04 7.88
N PHE A 189 5.69 -13.83 8.31
CA PHE A 189 5.27 -13.29 9.60
C PHE A 189 3.76 -13.05 9.67
N ALA A 190 3.15 -12.52 8.60
CA ALA A 190 1.70 -12.36 8.51
C ALA A 190 0.98 -13.71 8.56
N ALA A 191 1.50 -14.74 7.88
CA ALA A 191 0.95 -16.10 7.91
C ALA A 191 1.10 -16.78 9.28
N TYR A 192 2.20 -16.54 9.99
CA TYR A 192 2.48 -17.17 11.29
C TYR A 192 1.72 -16.51 12.45
N SER A 193 1.48 -15.20 12.38
CA SER A 193 0.88 -14.46 13.51
C SER A 193 -0.63 -14.72 13.72
N GLY A 194 -1.32 -15.41 12.81
CA GLY A 194 -2.76 -15.70 12.90
C GLY A 194 -3.65 -14.46 13.07
N SER A 195 -3.07 -13.26 12.96
CA SER A 195 -3.65 -12.00 13.37
C SER A 195 -3.86 -11.15 12.14
N THR A 196 -5.12 -10.88 11.83
CA THR A 196 -5.60 -10.04 10.72
C THR A 196 -5.18 -8.57 10.81
N TYR A 197 -4.31 -8.20 11.76
CA TYR A 197 -3.66 -6.90 11.81
C TYR A 197 -2.54 -6.84 10.77
N MET A 198 -2.93 -6.85 9.50
CA MET A 198 -2.14 -6.29 8.42
C MET A 198 -2.16 -4.76 8.59
N ILE A 199 -1.54 -4.26 9.66
CA ILE A 199 -1.08 -2.87 9.68
C ILE A 199 -0.10 -2.80 8.52
N CYS A 200 -0.51 -2.12 7.46
CA CYS A 200 0.30 -1.76 6.32
C CYS A 200 1.69 -1.35 6.83
N GLY A 201 2.66 -2.25 6.71
CA GLY A 201 3.96 -2.21 7.36
C GLY A 201 4.90 -1.20 6.72
N TYR A 202 4.43 0.02 6.47
CA TYR A 202 5.25 1.09 5.91
C TYR A 202 6.25 1.65 6.93
N ARG A 203 6.13 1.33 8.22
CA ARG A 203 7.08 1.75 9.28
C ARG A 203 8.28 0.83 9.47
N LEU A 204 8.35 -0.34 8.82
CA LEU A 204 9.49 -1.27 8.92
C LEU A 204 10.63 -0.98 7.93
N PHE A 205 10.53 0.10 7.15
CA PHE A 205 11.58 0.53 6.24
C PHE A 205 12.41 1.67 6.82
N GLY A 206 13.05 1.41 7.96
CA GLY A 206 14.17 2.25 8.41
C GLY A 206 15.27 2.29 7.35
N CYS A 207 15.58 3.50 6.88
CA CYS A 207 16.71 3.79 6.01
C CYS A 207 18.01 3.63 6.80
N SER A 208 18.71 2.51 6.63
CA SER A 208 20.15 2.47 6.92
C SER A 208 20.86 3.17 5.77
N ALA A 209 21.35 4.38 6.04
CA ALA A 209 22.28 5.07 5.15
C ALA A 209 23.58 4.26 5.09
N ILE A 210 23.97 3.81 3.90
CA ILE A 210 25.26 3.15 3.67
C ILE A 210 26.09 4.15 2.86
N HIS A 211 27.19 4.59 3.46
CA HIS A 211 28.25 5.34 2.80
C HIS A 211 28.81 4.51 1.64
N CYS A 212 28.64 4.99 0.42
CA CYS A 212 29.47 4.56 -0.70
C CYS A 212 30.79 5.32 -0.60
N THR A 213 31.84 4.67 -0.10
CA THR A 213 33.21 5.11 -0.30
C THR A 213 33.58 4.93 -1.77
N GLN A 214 33.85 6.05 -2.47
CA GLN A 214 34.46 6.06 -3.79
C GLN A 214 35.82 5.36 -3.72
N ALA A 215 35.97 4.24 -4.44
CA ALA A 215 37.28 3.82 -4.93
C ALA A 215 37.58 4.63 -6.19
N ARG A 216 38.68 5.39 -6.18
CA ARG A 216 39.28 6.00 -7.37
C ARG A 216 39.97 4.92 -8.21
#